data_AF-A0A957QAX1-F1
#
_entry.id   AF-A0A957QAX1-F1
#
_cell.length_a   1.000
_cell.length_b   1.000
_cell.length_c   1.000
_cell.angle_alpha   90.00
_cell.angle_beta   90.00
_cell.angle_gamma   90.00
#
_symmetry.space_group_name_H-M   'P 1'
#
loop_
_entity.id
_entity.type
_entity.pdbx_description
1 polymer ?
#
loop_
_entity_poly.entity_id
_entity_poly.type
_entity_poly.pdbx_seq_one_letter_code
_entity_poly.pdbx_strand_id
1 'polypeptide(L)'
;TMATSIAKVGLQLDRIFGCRVDIEWAVADDEIHIVQVRPITALPAFFPHHLPPHLSDERWEPIWPYWYYPNNQIEGTVVPPLYQDLSYAEMFVRYQVGPIDLYNGRFSGLEMDFNGHRYHIAAPRSSQTKPSLAELEAYLQEYEPTLRQQWLDAKHRQFPAVTAKAIALQQGANSLEELLDALLWARDTGFDLTCQTIGPPQCLFGVCITLFDDFLSHHLPDLNADALKQGHHPDLEPYYPHAQIQGAEALAETFDQDPIRQLFETMDVQSLFQYLVEHGDSSPFAQAYDAYCERMGLVPLKRYDEIRPNEEAIQYAALQVIRDTWLGKGSGLVTHNEQVRERRRKCEAKVRHALTQNEPALLGRFERLLDWLDFWAPALNDRGWGIVPYNQLERLWMTLCRKLQAVGLIDTPADIGYFKTEDLAYIAQTGDIEEGRGIWQNRRLEYERQERLQPPAYLGKATANPQESDKATSGEMRPIAVERTKRVIQGRGHSPGQVKGSAHKIETLSESDTATDQHILILTKPIQPTSQYSALLLSLILRVQGIIVVQAGQTYT
;
A
#
# COMPACT_ATOMS: atom_id res chain seq x y z
N THR A 1 -21.50 -50.50 10.81
CA THR A 1 -20.82 -51.12 11.97
C THR A 1 -20.77 -50.10 13.09
N MET A 2 -20.46 -50.52 14.33
CA MET A 2 -20.32 -49.59 15.47
C MET A 2 -19.33 -48.44 15.15
N ALA A 3 -18.23 -48.76 14.45
CA ALA A 3 -17.28 -47.75 13.95
C ALA A 3 -17.92 -46.69 13.03
N THR A 4 -18.86 -47.08 12.16
CA THR A 4 -19.59 -46.13 11.29
C THR A 4 -20.52 -45.23 12.10
N SER A 5 -21.17 -45.76 13.14
CA SER A 5 -22.06 -44.99 14.01
C SER A 5 -21.27 -43.98 14.85
N ILE A 6 -20.11 -44.38 15.40
CA ILE A 6 -19.19 -43.48 16.11
C ILE A 6 -18.73 -42.34 15.18
N ALA A 7 -18.34 -42.66 13.94
CA ALA A 7 -17.92 -41.65 12.97
C ALA A 7 -19.04 -40.65 12.63
N LYS A 8 -20.29 -41.10 12.48
CA LYS A 8 -21.44 -40.21 12.23
C LYS A 8 -21.69 -39.26 13.40
N VAL A 9 -21.64 -39.76 14.63
CA VAL A 9 -21.83 -38.95 15.83
C VAL A 9 -20.69 -37.94 15.98
N GLY A 10 -19.44 -38.36 15.72
CA GLY A 10 -18.29 -37.45 15.69
C GLY A 10 -18.44 -36.31 14.68
N LEU A 11 -18.93 -36.59 13.46
CA LEU A 11 -19.20 -35.57 12.45
C LEU A 11 -20.34 -34.62 12.83
N GLN A 12 -21.38 -35.12 13.51
CA GLN A 12 -22.47 -34.28 14.01
C GLN A 12 -21.98 -33.34 15.12
N LEU A 13 -21.17 -33.85 16.04
CA LEU A 13 -20.58 -33.06 17.12
C LEU A 13 -19.59 -32.01 16.58
N ASP A 14 -18.77 -32.34 15.58
CA ASP A 14 -17.88 -31.38 14.90
C ASP A 14 -18.67 -30.22 14.28
N ARG A 15 -19.83 -30.51 13.66
CA ARG A 15 -20.74 -29.48 13.10
C ARG A 15 -21.43 -28.64 14.16
N ILE A 16 -21.85 -29.24 15.27
CA ILE A 16 -22.59 -28.54 16.35
C ILE A 16 -21.66 -27.62 17.14
N PHE A 17 -20.45 -28.09 17.47
CA PHE A 17 -19.54 -27.36 18.34
C PHE A 17 -18.60 -26.42 17.59
N GLY A 18 -18.40 -26.62 16.28
CA GLY A 18 -17.53 -25.77 15.46
C GLY A 18 -16.07 -25.75 15.94
N CYS A 19 -15.67 -26.71 16.78
CA CYS A 19 -14.34 -26.84 17.35
C CYS A 19 -14.05 -28.31 17.69
N ARG A 20 -12.78 -28.66 17.90
CA ARG A 20 -12.41 -30.00 18.37
C ARG A 20 -12.89 -30.17 19.81
N VAL A 21 -13.64 -31.24 20.04
CA VAL A 21 -14.20 -31.59 21.34
C VAL A 21 -13.62 -32.91 21.81
N ASP A 22 -13.37 -32.99 23.11
CA ASP A 22 -13.13 -34.24 23.82
C ASP A 22 -14.50 -34.86 24.10
N ILE A 23 -14.70 -36.07 23.59
CA ILE A 23 -15.98 -36.76 23.62
C ILE A 23 -15.82 -37.99 24.48
N GLU A 24 -16.48 -38.00 25.63
CA GLU A 24 -16.68 -39.20 26.42
C GLU A 24 -18.00 -39.84 25.98
N TRP A 25 -17.92 -41.10 25.57
CA TRP A 25 -19.07 -41.86 25.08
C TRP A 25 -19.02 -43.28 25.63
N ALA A 26 -20.20 -43.88 25.73
CA ALA A 26 -20.38 -45.26 26.15
C ALA A 26 -21.26 -46.00 25.15
N VAL A 27 -21.11 -47.33 25.13
CA VAL A 27 -22.01 -48.21 24.38
C VAL A 27 -22.82 -49.01 25.39
N ALA A 28 -24.13 -48.94 25.27
CA ALA A 28 -25.06 -49.79 25.99
C ALA A 28 -26.14 -50.26 25.00
N ASP A 29 -26.50 -51.54 25.04
CA ASP A 29 -27.55 -52.12 24.19
C ASP A 29 -27.40 -51.82 22.68
N ASP A 30 -26.16 -51.87 22.17
CA ASP A 30 -25.78 -51.53 20.79
C ASP A 30 -26.04 -50.07 20.35
N GLU A 31 -26.34 -49.17 21.29
CA GLU A 31 -26.49 -47.73 21.07
C GLU A 31 -25.32 -46.92 21.64
N ILE A 32 -25.00 -45.80 20.99
CA ILE A 32 -23.94 -44.87 21.42
C ILE A 32 -24.56 -43.77 22.25
N HIS A 33 -24.12 -43.64 23.49
CA HIS A 33 -24.50 -42.56 24.39
C HIS A 33 -23.34 -41.60 24.57
N ILE A 34 -23.62 -40.31 24.37
CA ILE A 34 -22.67 -39.24 24.66
C ILE A 34 -22.80 -38.87 26.14
N VAL A 35 -21.73 -39.09 26.89
CA VAL A 35 -21.66 -38.87 28.34
C VAL A 35 -21.17 -37.45 28.63
N GLN A 36 -20.17 -36.99 27.88
CA GLN A 36 -19.63 -35.65 28.01
C GLN A 36 -19.08 -35.19 26.66
N VAL A 37 -19.27 -33.90 26.36
CA VAL A 37 -18.59 -33.22 25.26
C VAL A 37 -18.04 -31.92 25.81
N ARG A 38 -16.72 -31.74 25.71
CA ARG A 38 -16.08 -30.49 26.13
C ARG A 38 -15.14 -29.98 25.04
N PRO A 39 -15.11 -28.68 24.74
CA PRO A 39 -14.08 -28.12 23.87
C PRO A 39 -12.69 -28.48 24.38
N ILE A 40 -11.82 -28.97 23.48
CA ILE A 40 -10.44 -29.24 23.84
C ILE A 40 -9.70 -27.90 23.91
N THR A 41 -9.29 -27.51 25.12
CA THR A 41 -8.55 -26.27 25.36
C THR A 41 -7.02 -26.45 25.35
N ALA A 42 -6.53 -27.69 25.22
CA ALA A 42 -5.13 -28.05 25.43
C ALA A 42 -4.48 -28.89 24.33
N LEU A 43 -5.02 -28.92 23.12
CA LEU A 43 -4.30 -29.48 21.96
C LEU A 43 -3.33 -28.42 21.42
N PRO A 44 -2.10 -28.78 21.02
CA PRO A 44 -1.39 -28.00 20.02
C PRO A 44 -2.32 -27.84 18.81
N ALA A 45 -2.46 -26.63 18.28
CA ALA A 45 -3.22 -26.37 17.07
C ALA A 45 -2.55 -27.14 15.91
N PHE A 46 -2.95 -28.40 15.70
CA PHE A 46 -2.35 -29.25 14.69
C PHE A 46 -2.77 -28.74 13.32
N PHE A 47 -1.81 -28.12 12.63
CA PHE A 47 -1.90 -27.82 11.21
C PHE A 47 -1.65 -29.11 10.42
N PRO A 48 -2.64 -29.70 9.73
CA PRO A 48 -2.38 -30.88 8.92
C PRO A 48 -1.35 -30.54 7.83
N HIS A 49 -0.20 -31.18 7.93
CA HIS A 49 1.01 -30.94 7.13
C HIS A 49 1.17 -31.94 5.98
N HIS A 50 0.12 -32.69 5.64
CA HIS A 50 0.21 -33.67 4.56
C HIS A 50 0.26 -32.95 3.21
N LEU A 51 1.48 -32.63 2.77
CA LEU A 51 1.75 -32.15 1.43
C LEU A 51 1.61 -33.31 0.44
N PRO A 52 0.88 -33.13 -0.67
CA PRO A 52 1.00 -34.03 -1.82
C PRO A 52 2.48 -34.22 -2.20
N PRO A 53 2.89 -35.40 -2.72
CA PRO A 53 4.30 -35.70 -2.98
C PRO A 53 5.02 -34.63 -3.81
N HIS A 54 4.36 -34.10 -4.84
CA HIS A 54 4.91 -33.04 -5.71
C HIS A 54 5.14 -31.69 -5.01
N LEU A 55 4.58 -31.49 -3.81
CA LEU A 55 4.74 -30.27 -3.00
C LEU A 55 5.70 -30.51 -1.82
N SER A 56 5.89 -31.76 -1.42
CA SER A 56 6.75 -32.15 -0.29
C SER A 56 8.26 -32.02 -0.58
N ASP A 57 8.63 -31.98 -1.85
CA ASP A 57 10.01 -31.80 -2.30
C ASP A 57 10.49 -30.34 -2.23
N GLU A 58 9.57 -29.40 -2.05
CA GLU A 58 9.85 -27.98 -1.95
C GLU A 58 9.75 -27.51 -0.50
N ARG A 59 10.41 -26.39 -0.20
CA ARG A 59 10.25 -25.71 1.09
C ARG A 59 9.25 -24.58 0.92
N TRP A 60 8.23 -24.57 1.75
CA TRP A 60 7.19 -23.55 1.73
C TRP A 60 7.34 -22.68 2.97
N GLU A 61 7.34 -21.36 2.81
CA GLU A 61 7.39 -20.39 3.90
C GLU A 61 6.08 -19.59 3.94
N PRO A 62 5.53 -19.29 5.13
CA PRO A 62 4.34 -18.45 5.23
C PRO A 62 4.68 -17.07 4.68
N ILE A 63 3.77 -16.53 3.87
CA ILE A 63 3.85 -15.13 3.48
C ILE A 63 3.46 -14.32 4.72
N TRP A 64 4.40 -13.54 5.27
CA TRP A 64 4.17 -12.69 6.45
C TRP A 64 3.01 -11.70 6.21
N PRO A 65 2.28 -11.29 7.26
CA PRO A 65 0.82 -11.10 7.27
C PRO A 65 0.27 -9.82 6.61
N TYR A 66 1.03 -9.17 5.72
CA TYR A 66 0.59 -7.94 5.06
C TYR A 66 -0.07 -8.25 3.72
N TRP A 67 -1.25 -8.86 3.79
CA TRP A 67 -2.14 -9.02 2.65
C TRP A 67 -2.68 -7.65 2.24
N TYR A 68 -2.12 -7.04 1.19
CA TYR A 68 -2.68 -5.83 0.58
C TYR A 68 -3.78 -6.20 -0.43
N TYR A 69 -4.84 -6.86 0.01
CA TYR A 69 -6.03 -7.01 -0.82
C TYR A 69 -6.90 -5.75 -0.69
N PRO A 70 -7.18 -5.04 -1.79
CA PRO A 70 -8.04 -3.87 -1.75
C PRO A 70 -9.38 -4.22 -1.12
N ASN A 71 -9.87 -3.37 -0.21
CA ASN A 71 -11.16 -3.51 0.48
C ASN A 71 -11.32 -4.78 1.33
N ASN A 72 -10.23 -5.45 1.76
CA ASN A 72 -10.32 -6.46 2.81
C ASN A 72 -10.58 -5.78 4.17
N GLN A 73 -11.74 -6.08 4.76
CA GLN A 73 -12.15 -5.57 6.08
C GLN A 73 -12.26 -6.67 7.14
N ILE A 74 -11.92 -7.91 6.79
CA ILE A 74 -11.90 -9.03 7.74
C ILE A 74 -10.54 -9.01 8.44
N GLU A 75 -10.58 -8.91 9.78
CA GLU A 75 -9.39 -9.07 10.61
C GLU A 75 -9.00 -10.56 10.69
N GLY A 76 -7.69 -10.83 10.76
CA GLY A 76 -7.17 -12.18 10.93
C GLY A 76 -5.85 -12.40 10.20
N THR A 77 -5.36 -13.64 10.26
CA THR A 77 -4.09 -14.05 9.66
C THR A 77 -4.26 -14.92 8.42
N VAL A 78 -5.50 -15.33 8.14
CA VAL A 78 -5.91 -16.25 7.06
C VAL A 78 -6.37 -15.42 5.86
N VAL A 79 -6.15 -15.93 4.64
CA VAL A 79 -6.63 -15.28 3.41
C VAL A 79 -8.16 -15.33 3.38
N PRO A 80 -8.86 -14.19 3.29
CA PRO A 80 -10.32 -14.22 3.16
C PRO A 80 -10.75 -14.95 1.89
N PRO A 81 -11.81 -15.78 1.94
CA PRO A 81 -12.25 -16.59 0.80
C PRO A 81 -12.46 -15.83 -0.51
N LEU A 82 -12.86 -14.55 -0.43
CA LEU A 82 -13.10 -13.71 -1.60
C LEU A 82 -11.84 -13.40 -2.43
N TYR A 83 -10.67 -13.51 -1.80
CA TYR A 83 -9.37 -13.19 -2.39
C TYR A 83 -8.48 -14.44 -2.54
N GLN A 84 -9.01 -15.65 -2.29
CA GLN A 84 -8.24 -16.89 -2.35
C GLN A 84 -7.60 -17.11 -3.74
N ASP A 85 -8.25 -16.63 -4.80
CA ASP A 85 -7.85 -16.78 -6.19
C ASP A 85 -6.84 -15.72 -6.67
N LEU A 86 -6.61 -14.67 -5.88
CA LEU A 86 -5.68 -13.59 -6.22
C LEU A 86 -4.30 -13.85 -5.63
N SER A 87 -3.27 -13.98 -6.45
CA SER A 87 -1.90 -14.23 -6.00
C SER A 87 -1.19 -12.95 -5.53
N TYR A 88 -0.49 -13.01 -4.40
CA TYR A 88 0.34 -11.92 -3.92
C TYR A 88 1.61 -11.73 -4.77
N ALA A 89 2.23 -12.81 -5.24
CA ALA A 89 3.35 -12.78 -6.16
C ALA A 89 2.97 -12.15 -7.50
N GLU A 90 1.77 -12.48 -8.03
CA GLU A 90 1.25 -11.87 -9.26
C GLU A 90 1.15 -10.34 -9.16
N MET A 91 0.87 -9.81 -7.96
CA MET A 91 0.80 -8.37 -7.71
C MET A 91 2.06 -7.62 -8.14
N PHE A 92 3.23 -8.26 -8.06
CA PHE A 92 4.51 -7.66 -8.45
C PHE A 92 4.85 -7.94 -9.91
N VAL A 93 4.55 -9.14 -10.41
CA VAL A 93 5.06 -9.61 -11.71
C VAL A 93 4.09 -9.51 -12.87
N ARG A 94 2.78 -9.23 -12.64
CA ARG A 94 1.76 -9.20 -13.70
C ARG A 94 2.12 -8.31 -14.90
N TYR A 95 2.73 -7.16 -14.64
CA TYR A 95 3.14 -6.18 -15.66
C TYR A 95 4.65 -6.21 -15.96
N GLN A 96 5.37 -7.22 -15.47
CA GLN A 96 6.75 -7.45 -15.87
C GLN A 96 6.79 -8.01 -17.29
N VAL A 97 7.82 -7.64 -18.04
CA VAL A 97 8.10 -8.18 -19.37
C VAL A 97 9.52 -8.73 -19.40
N GLY A 98 9.84 -9.57 -20.38
CA GLY A 98 11.20 -10.11 -20.53
C GLY A 98 11.58 -11.18 -19.49
N PRO A 99 12.81 -11.72 -19.61
CA PRO A 99 13.21 -12.94 -18.90
C PRO A 99 13.85 -12.70 -17.52
N ILE A 100 14.19 -11.45 -17.18
CA ILE A 100 14.86 -11.11 -15.93
C ILE A 100 13.81 -10.84 -14.85
N ASP A 101 13.88 -11.59 -13.75
CA ASP A 101 13.14 -11.26 -12.53
C ASP A 101 13.73 -10.03 -11.87
N LEU A 102 13.00 -8.92 -11.90
CA LEU A 102 13.42 -7.66 -11.29
C LEU A 102 13.13 -7.63 -9.78
N TYR A 103 12.30 -8.55 -9.28
CA TYR A 103 11.91 -8.61 -7.88
C TYR A 103 12.80 -9.58 -7.10
N ASN A 104 12.94 -9.32 -5.81
CA ASN A 104 13.58 -10.27 -4.91
C ASN A 104 12.69 -11.52 -4.80
N GLY A 105 13.26 -12.72 -4.77
CA GLY A 105 12.54 -14.01 -4.76
C GLY A 105 11.57 -14.27 -3.58
N ARG A 106 11.31 -13.26 -2.73
CA ARG A 106 10.20 -13.26 -1.76
C ARG A 106 8.88 -12.73 -2.37
N PHE A 107 8.94 -12.10 -3.54
CA PHE A 107 7.80 -11.48 -4.23
C PHE A 107 7.49 -12.15 -5.58
N SER A 108 8.18 -13.26 -5.88
CA SER A 108 7.98 -14.07 -7.08
C SER A 108 7.96 -15.56 -6.70
N GLY A 109 7.22 -16.37 -7.45
CA GLY A 109 7.16 -17.82 -7.24
C GLY A 109 5.74 -18.39 -7.14
N LEU A 110 5.66 -19.68 -6.80
CA LEU A 110 4.40 -20.38 -6.60
C LEU A 110 3.85 -20.13 -5.19
N GLU A 111 2.56 -19.84 -5.13
CA GLU A 111 1.80 -19.64 -3.90
C GLU A 111 0.72 -20.70 -3.75
N MET A 112 0.40 -21.03 -2.51
CA MET A 112 -0.68 -21.96 -2.21
C MET A 112 -1.21 -21.78 -0.78
N ASP A 113 -2.51 -22.01 -0.64
CA ASP A 113 -3.20 -21.92 0.64
C ASP A 113 -3.30 -23.30 1.30
N PHE A 114 -2.91 -23.36 2.56
CA PHE A 114 -3.03 -24.54 3.41
C PHE A 114 -3.90 -24.19 4.61
N ASN A 115 -5.11 -24.74 4.65
CA ASN A 115 -6.13 -24.36 5.66
C ASN A 115 -6.32 -22.83 5.73
N GLY A 116 -6.32 -22.16 4.56
CA GLY A 116 -6.45 -20.71 4.42
C GLY A 116 -5.21 -19.88 4.81
N HIS A 117 -4.14 -20.51 5.31
CA HIS A 117 -2.84 -19.86 5.51
C HIS A 117 -2.03 -19.97 4.23
N ARG A 118 -1.61 -18.84 3.68
CA ARG A 118 -0.89 -18.82 2.40
C ARG A 118 0.62 -18.92 2.57
N TYR A 119 1.19 -19.81 1.76
CA TYR A 119 2.60 -20.07 1.69
C TYR A 119 3.12 -19.80 0.28
N HIS A 120 4.40 -19.43 0.19
CA HIS A 120 5.14 -19.39 -1.06
C HIS A 120 6.24 -20.45 -1.04
N ILE A 121 6.63 -20.96 -2.21
CA ILE A 121 7.86 -21.73 -2.32
C ILE A 121 9.02 -20.80 -1.99
N ALA A 122 9.80 -21.16 -0.96
CA ALA A 122 11.09 -20.55 -0.71
C ALA A 122 12.00 -20.91 -1.88
N ALA A 123 12.01 -20.06 -2.91
CA ALA A 123 13.01 -20.14 -3.97
C ALA A 123 14.38 -20.28 -3.28
N PRO A 124 15.27 -21.18 -3.76
CA PRO A 124 16.58 -21.30 -3.16
C PRO A 124 17.18 -19.90 -3.13
N ARG A 125 17.44 -19.35 -1.94
CA ARG A 125 18.10 -18.04 -1.76
C ARG A 125 19.45 -17.96 -2.53
N SER A 126 19.90 -19.09 -3.09
CA SER A 126 21.12 -19.32 -3.85
C SER A 126 20.95 -19.54 -5.37
N SER A 127 19.76 -19.63 -5.98
CA SER A 127 19.63 -20.03 -7.40
C SER A 127 19.22 -18.95 -8.40
N GLN A 128 18.79 -17.76 -7.95
CA GLN A 128 18.77 -16.59 -8.84
C GLN A 128 20.10 -15.85 -8.67
N THR A 129 21.05 -16.08 -9.58
CA THR A 129 22.16 -15.14 -9.75
C THR A 129 21.55 -13.77 -10.00
N LYS A 130 21.81 -12.81 -9.10
CA LYS A 130 21.38 -11.43 -9.32
C LYS A 130 21.89 -10.99 -10.69
N PRO A 131 21.03 -10.38 -11.53
CA PRO A 131 21.46 -9.91 -12.84
C PRO A 131 22.59 -8.89 -12.66
N SER A 132 23.62 -9.03 -13.48
CA SER A 132 24.71 -8.07 -13.58
C SER A 132 24.18 -6.73 -14.12
N LEU A 133 24.93 -5.66 -13.90
CA LEU A 133 24.56 -4.33 -14.43
C LEU A 133 24.46 -4.32 -15.96
N ALA A 134 25.29 -5.12 -16.65
CA ALA A 134 25.21 -5.27 -18.10
C ALA A 134 23.92 -5.96 -18.55
N GLU A 135 23.46 -6.99 -17.84
CA GLU A 135 22.19 -7.66 -18.11
C GLU A 135 20.99 -6.74 -17.84
N LEU A 136 21.03 -5.95 -16.76
CA LEU A 136 20.01 -4.96 -16.43
C LEU A 136 19.93 -3.85 -17.50
N GLU A 137 21.08 -3.34 -17.95
CA GLU A 137 21.11 -2.32 -19.01
C GLU A 137 20.57 -2.89 -20.33
N ALA A 138 20.99 -4.10 -20.73
CA ALA A 138 20.48 -4.77 -21.94
C ALA A 138 18.97 -5.02 -21.86
N TYR A 139 18.47 -5.42 -20.70
CA TYR A 139 17.05 -5.57 -20.44
C TYR A 139 16.29 -4.26 -20.64
N LEU A 140 16.76 -3.14 -20.08
CA LEU A 140 16.11 -1.85 -20.29
C LEU A 140 16.17 -1.41 -21.76
N GLN A 141 17.26 -1.68 -22.48
CA GLN A 141 17.35 -1.36 -23.91
C GLN A 141 16.27 -2.06 -24.74
N GLU A 142 15.90 -3.29 -24.38
CA GLU A 142 14.91 -4.09 -25.12
C GLU A 142 13.48 -3.79 -24.67
N TYR A 143 13.24 -3.70 -23.36
CA TYR A 143 11.91 -3.78 -22.77
C TYR A 143 11.35 -2.45 -22.24
N GLU A 144 12.21 -1.46 -21.97
CA GLU A 144 11.80 -0.18 -21.39
C GLU A 144 10.74 0.56 -22.21
N PRO A 145 10.79 0.60 -23.57
CA PRO A 145 9.75 1.26 -24.36
C PRO A 145 8.35 0.66 -24.16
N THR A 146 8.27 -0.67 -24.04
CA THR A 146 7.00 -1.38 -23.79
C THR A 146 6.50 -1.08 -22.38
N LEU A 147 7.38 -1.14 -21.37
CA LEU A 147 7.04 -0.83 -19.98
C LEU A 147 6.55 0.62 -19.84
N ARG A 148 7.23 1.57 -20.50
CA ARG A 148 6.88 2.99 -20.52
C ARG A 148 5.49 3.19 -21.13
N GLN A 149 5.25 2.58 -22.29
CA GLN A 149 3.96 2.69 -22.97
C GLN A 149 2.83 2.09 -22.14
N GLN A 150 3.04 0.94 -21.49
CA GLN A 150 2.06 0.34 -20.59
C GLN A 150 1.72 1.26 -19.41
N TRP A 151 2.72 1.89 -18.79
CA TRP A 151 2.50 2.87 -17.71
C TRP A 151 1.67 4.06 -18.19
N LEU A 152 2.04 4.66 -19.32
CA LEU A 152 1.33 5.81 -19.87
C LEU A 152 -0.10 5.46 -20.31
N ASP A 153 -0.33 4.27 -20.88
CA ASP A 153 -1.68 3.82 -21.23
C ASP A 153 -2.54 3.55 -19.99
N ALA A 154 -1.97 2.99 -18.92
CA ALA A 154 -2.64 2.83 -17.64
C ALA A 154 -3.12 4.19 -17.12
N LYS A 155 -2.22 5.18 -17.08
CA LYS A 155 -2.49 6.53 -16.59
C LYS A 155 -3.51 7.29 -17.44
N HIS A 156 -3.31 7.36 -18.74
CA HIS A 156 -4.12 8.23 -19.60
C HIS A 156 -5.45 7.61 -20.04
N ARG A 157 -5.60 6.29 -19.96
CA ARG A 157 -6.82 5.60 -20.44
C ARG A 157 -7.48 4.77 -19.36
N GLN A 158 -6.72 3.90 -18.68
CA GLN A 158 -7.33 2.92 -17.79
C GLN A 158 -7.82 3.55 -16.48
N PHE A 159 -7.01 4.38 -15.82
CA PHE A 159 -7.40 5.04 -14.56
C PHE A 159 -8.68 5.89 -14.72
N PRO A 160 -8.80 6.76 -15.74
CA PRO A 160 -10.05 7.47 -16.02
C PRO A 160 -11.22 6.54 -16.35
N ALA A 161 -11.00 5.47 -17.12
CA ALA A 161 -12.05 4.52 -17.47
C ALA A 161 -12.60 3.77 -16.25
N VAL A 162 -11.72 3.36 -15.32
CA VAL A 162 -12.12 2.74 -14.05
C VAL A 162 -12.94 3.72 -13.23
N THR A 163 -12.50 4.97 -13.11
CA THR A 163 -13.22 6.03 -12.41
C THR A 163 -14.63 6.22 -12.97
N ALA A 164 -14.75 6.39 -14.29
CA ALA A 164 -16.03 6.58 -14.96
C ALA A 164 -16.97 5.38 -14.79
N LYS A 165 -16.44 4.15 -14.90
CA LYS A 165 -17.22 2.92 -14.72
C LYS A 165 -17.67 2.74 -13.28
N ALA A 166 -16.83 3.06 -12.29
CA ALA A 166 -17.18 2.99 -10.88
C ALA A 166 -18.36 3.93 -10.55
N ILE A 167 -18.30 5.17 -11.03
CA ILE A 167 -19.38 6.15 -10.88
C ILE A 167 -20.68 5.65 -11.54
N ALA A 168 -20.60 5.11 -12.75
CA ALA A 168 -21.77 4.58 -13.46
C ALA A 168 -22.42 3.40 -12.71
N LEU A 169 -21.62 2.44 -12.23
CA LEU A 169 -22.13 1.28 -11.47
C LEU A 169 -22.73 1.69 -10.12
N GLN A 170 -22.16 2.70 -9.46
CA GLN A 170 -22.70 3.21 -8.19
C GLN A 170 -24.15 3.69 -8.34
N GLN A 171 -24.47 4.33 -9.47
CA GLN A 171 -25.79 4.87 -9.78
C GLN A 171 -26.72 3.82 -10.41
N GLY A 172 -26.17 2.91 -11.22
CA GLY A 172 -26.94 2.01 -12.07
C GLY A 172 -27.28 0.64 -11.47
N ALA A 173 -26.44 0.08 -10.59
CA ALA A 173 -26.64 -1.27 -10.07
C ALA A 173 -27.73 -1.30 -8.98
N ASN A 174 -28.84 -2.01 -9.25
CA ASN A 174 -30.02 -2.04 -8.39
C ASN A 174 -30.58 -3.46 -8.16
N SER A 175 -30.33 -4.42 -9.05
CA SER A 175 -30.69 -5.83 -8.82
C SER A 175 -29.58 -6.58 -8.06
N LEU A 176 -29.91 -7.70 -7.40
CA LEU A 176 -28.92 -8.51 -6.69
C LEU A 176 -27.78 -8.97 -7.63
N GLU A 177 -28.13 -9.42 -8.83
CA GLU A 177 -27.17 -9.80 -9.89
C GLU A 177 -26.24 -8.64 -10.24
N GLU A 178 -26.79 -7.46 -10.56
CA GLU A 178 -26.00 -6.27 -10.89
C GLU A 178 -25.07 -5.84 -9.76
N LEU A 179 -25.52 -5.96 -8.50
CA LEU A 179 -24.72 -5.61 -7.33
C LEU A 179 -23.51 -6.54 -7.18
N LEU A 180 -23.72 -7.85 -7.33
CA LEU A 180 -22.67 -8.86 -7.20
C LEU A 180 -21.69 -8.81 -8.37
N ASP A 181 -22.16 -8.61 -9.59
CA ASP A 181 -21.31 -8.41 -10.77
C ASP A 181 -20.44 -7.15 -10.64
N ALA A 182 -21.04 -6.04 -10.19
CA ALA A 182 -20.30 -4.80 -9.94
C ALA A 182 -19.25 -4.98 -8.83
N LEU A 183 -19.53 -5.81 -7.83
CA LEU A 183 -18.62 -6.08 -6.72
C LEU A 183 -17.41 -6.92 -7.17
N LEU A 184 -17.66 -7.99 -7.93
CA LEU A 184 -16.59 -8.82 -8.51
C LEU A 184 -15.73 -8.00 -9.48
N TRP A 185 -16.36 -7.17 -10.32
CA TRP A 185 -15.63 -6.23 -11.17
C TRP A 185 -14.76 -5.27 -10.35
N ALA A 186 -15.29 -4.69 -9.27
CA ALA A 186 -14.56 -3.74 -8.43
C ALA A 186 -13.36 -4.41 -7.73
N ARG A 187 -13.53 -5.66 -7.26
CA ARG A 187 -12.46 -6.48 -6.69
C ARG A 187 -11.32 -6.69 -7.68
N ASP A 188 -11.63 -7.24 -8.86
CA ASP A 188 -10.62 -7.60 -9.86
C ASP A 188 -9.92 -6.36 -10.41
N THR A 189 -10.68 -5.28 -10.62
CA THR A 189 -10.13 -3.99 -11.05
C THR A 189 -9.24 -3.37 -9.98
N GLY A 190 -9.64 -3.43 -8.71
CA GLY A 190 -8.82 -2.94 -7.60
C GLY A 190 -7.49 -3.70 -7.51
N PHE A 191 -7.53 -5.02 -7.64
CA PHE A 191 -6.31 -5.84 -7.67
C PHE A 191 -5.43 -5.52 -8.88
N ASP A 192 -6.02 -5.37 -10.07
CA ASP A 192 -5.27 -5.04 -11.28
C ASP A 192 -4.62 -3.65 -11.22
N LEU A 193 -5.32 -2.64 -10.72
CA LEU A 193 -4.73 -1.32 -10.42
C LEU A 193 -3.57 -1.44 -9.43
N THR A 194 -3.65 -2.37 -8.46
CA THR A 194 -2.58 -2.61 -7.48
C THR A 194 -1.36 -3.16 -8.19
N CYS A 195 -1.56 -4.15 -9.06
CA CYS A 195 -0.51 -4.70 -9.90
C CYS A 195 0.16 -3.62 -10.78
N GLN A 196 -0.61 -2.71 -11.37
CA GLN A 196 -0.08 -1.63 -12.20
C GLN A 196 0.74 -0.62 -11.39
N THR A 197 0.19 -0.16 -10.26
CA THR A 197 0.83 0.86 -9.40
C THR A 197 2.06 0.34 -8.65
N ILE A 198 2.06 -0.93 -8.24
CA ILE A 198 3.19 -1.59 -7.57
C ILE A 198 4.18 -2.18 -8.57
N GLY A 199 3.78 -2.52 -9.80
CA GLY A 199 4.60 -3.21 -10.78
C GLY A 199 5.85 -2.42 -11.24
N PRO A 200 6.01 -2.13 -12.55
CA PRO A 200 7.25 -1.57 -13.10
C PRO A 200 7.87 -0.39 -12.31
N PRO A 201 7.10 0.63 -11.84
CA PRO A 201 7.68 1.76 -11.11
C PRO A 201 8.44 1.37 -9.82
N GLN A 202 8.01 0.33 -9.09
CA GLN A 202 8.62 -0.07 -7.81
C GLN A 202 10.01 -0.68 -7.97
N CYS A 203 10.30 -1.31 -9.12
CA CYS A 203 11.62 -1.90 -9.38
C CYS A 203 12.48 -1.02 -10.27
N LEU A 204 11.90 -0.45 -11.33
CA LEU A 204 12.67 0.28 -12.33
C LEU A 204 13.31 1.55 -11.78
N PHE A 205 12.72 2.20 -10.78
CA PHE A 205 13.38 3.34 -10.11
C PHE A 205 14.77 2.94 -9.56
N GLY A 206 14.85 1.78 -8.88
CA GLY A 206 16.06 1.30 -8.25
C GLY A 206 17.10 0.83 -9.27
N VAL A 207 16.63 0.16 -10.33
CA VAL A 207 17.49 -0.27 -11.45
C VAL A 207 18.10 0.96 -12.15
N CYS A 208 17.28 1.95 -12.50
CA CYS A 208 17.75 3.14 -13.21
C CYS A 208 18.73 3.96 -12.36
N ILE A 209 18.45 4.15 -11.06
CA ILE A 209 19.39 4.82 -10.13
C ILE A 209 20.71 4.05 -10.05
N THR A 210 20.66 2.73 -9.93
CA THR A 210 21.86 1.89 -9.80
C THR A 210 22.74 1.97 -11.05
N LEU A 211 22.15 1.84 -12.24
CA LEU A 211 22.89 1.95 -13.50
C LEU A 211 23.48 3.35 -13.71
N PHE A 212 22.73 4.39 -13.32
CA PHE A 212 23.19 5.77 -13.44
C PHE A 212 24.33 6.08 -12.46
N ASP A 213 24.23 5.62 -11.21
CA ASP A 213 25.29 5.78 -10.20
C ASP A 213 26.55 4.99 -10.57
N ASP A 214 26.39 3.78 -11.11
CA ASP A 214 27.51 3.00 -11.65
C ASP A 214 28.21 3.75 -12.79
N PHE A 215 27.45 4.29 -13.74
CA PHE A 215 28.01 5.08 -14.84
C PHE A 215 28.78 6.31 -14.35
N LEU A 216 28.20 7.09 -13.42
CA LEU A 216 28.84 8.28 -12.88
C LEU A 216 30.10 7.95 -12.09
N SER A 217 30.07 6.92 -11.25
CA SER A 217 31.23 6.54 -10.44
C SER A 217 32.40 6.02 -11.27
N HIS A 218 32.13 5.33 -12.38
CA HIS A 218 33.18 4.81 -13.27
C HIS A 218 33.77 5.87 -14.20
N HIS A 219 32.94 6.76 -14.75
CA HIS A 219 33.36 7.67 -15.83
C HIS A 219 33.51 9.13 -15.38
N LEU A 220 32.87 9.54 -14.27
CA LEU A 220 32.86 10.92 -13.78
C LEU A 220 32.97 11.02 -12.24
N PRO A 221 33.90 10.30 -11.58
CA PRO A 221 33.94 10.19 -10.11
C PRO A 221 34.15 11.53 -9.39
N ASP A 222 34.80 12.49 -10.03
CA ASP A 222 35.12 13.80 -9.43
C ASP A 222 33.98 14.83 -9.59
N LEU A 223 32.93 14.51 -10.35
CA LEU A 223 31.84 15.43 -10.63
C LEU A 223 30.64 15.15 -9.72
N ASN A 224 30.27 16.13 -8.89
CA ASN A 224 29.02 16.04 -8.15
C ASN A 224 27.82 16.18 -9.11
N ALA A 225 27.13 15.06 -9.30
CA ALA A 225 25.97 14.92 -10.19
C ALA A 225 24.65 14.69 -9.41
N ASP A 226 24.61 14.99 -8.11
CA ASP A 226 23.43 14.70 -7.26
C ASP A 226 22.17 15.39 -7.77
N ALA A 227 22.32 16.56 -8.39
CA ALA A 227 21.21 17.31 -8.98
C ALA A 227 20.51 16.58 -10.14
N LEU A 228 21.16 15.60 -10.78
CA LEU A 228 20.57 14.83 -11.88
C LEU A 228 19.52 13.81 -11.41
N LYS A 229 19.57 13.42 -10.13
CA LYS A 229 18.56 12.55 -9.51
C LYS A 229 17.28 13.28 -9.15
N GLN A 230 17.27 14.61 -9.30
CA GLN A 230 16.11 15.46 -9.12
C GLN A 230 15.57 15.80 -10.51
N GLY A 231 14.29 15.59 -10.77
CA GLY A 231 13.75 15.78 -12.12
C GLY A 231 12.31 15.34 -12.25
N HIS A 232 11.75 15.59 -13.44
CA HIS A 232 10.43 15.13 -13.84
C HIS A 232 10.37 14.99 -15.35
N HIS A 233 9.97 13.83 -15.86
CA HIS A 233 9.78 13.62 -17.29
C HIS A 233 8.50 14.33 -17.79
N PRO A 234 8.50 15.00 -18.96
CA PRO A 234 7.34 15.73 -19.47
C PRO A 234 6.11 14.85 -19.75
N ASP A 235 6.31 13.57 -20.02
CA ASP A 235 5.19 12.63 -20.28
C ASP A 235 4.46 12.17 -19.01
N LEU A 236 4.99 12.48 -17.82
CA LEU A 236 4.37 12.13 -16.55
C LEU A 236 3.57 13.30 -15.99
N GLU A 237 2.47 13.02 -15.30
CA GLU A 237 1.76 14.04 -14.53
C GLU A 237 2.64 14.63 -13.43
N PRO A 238 2.43 15.89 -13.00
CA PRO A 238 3.16 16.44 -11.87
C PRO A 238 3.07 15.50 -10.67
N TYR A 239 4.17 15.40 -9.90
CA TYR A 239 4.19 14.65 -8.64
C TYR A 239 2.91 14.87 -7.84
N TYR A 240 2.19 13.79 -7.54
CA TYR A 240 0.89 13.88 -6.88
C TYR A 240 0.88 14.77 -5.61
N PRO A 241 1.86 14.65 -4.69
CA PRO A 241 1.98 15.57 -3.55
C PRO A 241 2.18 17.04 -3.94
N HIS A 242 2.89 17.30 -5.06
CA HIS A 242 3.08 18.66 -5.56
C HIS A 242 1.77 19.23 -6.10
N ALA A 243 0.99 18.43 -6.83
CA ALA A 243 -0.31 18.84 -7.33
C ALA A 243 -1.30 19.14 -6.20
N GLN A 244 -1.27 18.37 -5.10
CA GLN A 244 -2.05 18.64 -3.90
C GLN A 244 -1.68 20.00 -3.28
N ILE A 245 -0.39 20.25 -3.03
CA ILE A 245 0.07 21.52 -2.47
C ILE A 245 -0.29 22.70 -3.38
N GLN A 246 -0.05 22.59 -4.70
CA GLN A 246 -0.40 23.64 -5.66
C GLN A 246 -1.90 23.90 -5.70
N GLY A 247 -2.73 22.86 -5.62
CA GLY A 247 -4.19 23.01 -5.58
C GLY A 247 -4.66 23.69 -4.28
N ALA A 248 -4.02 23.39 -3.16
CA ALA A 248 -4.26 24.05 -1.88
C ALA A 248 -3.79 25.52 -1.88
N GLU A 249 -2.60 25.82 -2.39
CA GLU A 249 -2.10 27.19 -2.59
C GLU A 249 -3.08 28.01 -3.46
N ALA A 250 -3.56 27.43 -4.56
CA ALA A 250 -4.54 28.09 -5.45
C ALA A 250 -5.90 28.37 -4.76
N LEU A 251 -6.35 27.49 -3.85
CA LEU A 251 -7.52 27.77 -3.02
C LEU A 251 -7.26 28.95 -2.08
N ALA A 252 -6.10 29.01 -1.44
CA ALA A 252 -5.73 30.13 -0.59
C ALA A 252 -5.73 31.45 -1.39
N GLU A 253 -5.10 31.49 -2.56
CA GLU A 253 -5.07 32.67 -3.43
C GLU A 253 -6.48 33.11 -3.87
N THR A 254 -7.34 32.15 -4.24
CA THR A 254 -8.71 32.44 -4.70
C THR A 254 -9.57 33.07 -3.60
N PHE A 255 -9.36 32.66 -2.34
CA PHE A 255 -10.17 33.08 -1.19
C PHE A 255 -9.42 34.02 -0.23
N ASP A 256 -8.36 34.69 -0.67
CA ASP A 256 -7.49 35.53 0.18
C ASP A 256 -8.23 36.68 0.89
N GLN A 257 -9.35 37.14 0.31
CA GLN A 257 -10.20 38.21 0.82
C GLN A 257 -11.51 37.70 1.45
N ASP A 258 -11.68 36.39 1.56
CA ASP A 258 -12.89 35.78 2.12
C ASP A 258 -12.84 35.82 3.67
N PRO A 259 -13.96 36.12 4.36
CA PRO A 259 -14.03 36.10 5.83
C PRO A 259 -13.57 34.78 6.47
N ILE A 260 -13.65 33.67 5.74
CA ILE A 260 -13.17 32.35 6.19
C ILE A 260 -11.70 32.35 6.58
N ARG A 261 -10.88 33.24 6.00
CA ARG A 261 -9.47 33.39 6.35
C ARG A 261 -9.27 33.64 7.85
N GLN A 262 -10.15 34.43 8.47
CA GLN A 262 -10.06 34.71 9.90
C GLN A 262 -10.22 33.44 10.74
N LEU A 263 -11.01 32.47 10.26
CA LEU A 263 -11.16 31.17 10.93
C LEU A 263 -9.87 30.35 10.85
N PHE A 264 -9.18 30.38 9.71
CA PHE A 264 -7.88 29.72 9.55
C PHE A 264 -6.79 30.30 10.44
N GLU A 265 -6.87 31.59 10.78
CA GLU A 265 -5.92 32.26 11.68
C GLU A 265 -6.22 32.03 13.16
N THR A 266 -7.48 31.73 13.52
CA THR A 266 -7.94 31.70 14.92
C THR A 266 -8.23 30.31 15.47
N MET A 267 -8.53 29.33 14.61
CA MET A 267 -8.81 27.95 15.00
C MET A 267 -7.60 27.05 14.74
N ASP A 268 -7.44 25.97 15.50
CA ASP A 268 -6.58 24.84 15.10
C ASP A 268 -7.18 24.10 13.89
N VAL A 269 -6.42 23.24 13.20
CA VAL A 269 -6.88 22.64 11.93
C VAL A 269 -8.06 21.68 12.14
N GLN A 270 -8.10 20.98 13.27
CA GLN A 270 -9.15 20.01 13.59
C GLN A 270 -10.48 20.74 13.85
N SER A 271 -10.45 21.77 14.70
CA SER A 271 -11.61 22.62 14.97
C SER A 271 -12.11 23.32 13.71
N LEU A 272 -11.20 23.77 12.85
CA LEU A 272 -11.54 24.35 11.56
C LEU A 272 -12.22 23.34 10.64
N PHE A 273 -11.68 22.12 10.52
CA PHE A 273 -12.29 21.07 9.71
C PHE A 273 -13.72 20.78 10.19
N GLN A 274 -13.91 20.61 11.50
CA GLN A 274 -15.23 20.36 12.07
C GLN A 274 -16.20 21.53 11.82
N TYR A 275 -15.73 22.78 11.97
CA TYR A 275 -16.53 23.95 11.67
C TYR A 275 -17.00 23.96 10.20
N LEU A 276 -16.10 23.63 9.26
CA LEU A 276 -16.42 23.56 7.83
C LEU A 276 -17.39 22.43 7.50
N VAL A 277 -17.30 21.29 8.19
CA VAL A 277 -18.29 20.21 8.06
C VAL A 277 -19.67 20.68 8.51
N GLU A 278 -19.76 21.36 9.66
CA GLU A 278 -21.05 21.76 10.26
C GLU A 278 -21.69 22.98 9.59
N HIS A 279 -20.90 23.91 9.06
CA HIS A 279 -21.36 25.23 8.60
C HIS A 279 -21.01 25.53 7.13
N GLY A 280 -20.31 24.63 6.44
CA GLY A 280 -19.75 24.87 5.11
C GLY A 280 -20.71 24.67 3.94
N ASP A 281 -21.91 24.11 4.13
CA ASP A 281 -22.80 23.67 3.03
C ASP A 281 -23.09 24.75 1.97
N SER A 282 -23.11 26.02 2.36
CA SER A 282 -23.36 27.18 1.49
C SER A 282 -22.13 28.04 1.23
N SER A 283 -20.97 27.72 1.80
CA SER A 283 -19.74 28.47 1.65
C SER A 283 -19.12 28.23 0.25
N PRO A 284 -18.83 29.28 -0.53
CA PRO A 284 -18.10 29.14 -1.80
C PRO A 284 -16.74 28.45 -1.62
N PHE A 285 -16.06 28.69 -0.51
CA PHE A 285 -14.81 28.01 -0.18
C PHE A 285 -15.03 26.50 0.01
N ALA A 286 -16.04 26.08 0.78
CA ALA A 286 -16.29 24.67 1.04
C ALA A 286 -16.64 23.91 -0.25
N GLN A 287 -17.40 24.54 -1.17
CA GLN A 287 -17.68 23.95 -2.49
C GLN A 287 -16.42 23.80 -3.34
N ALA A 288 -15.53 24.79 -3.33
CA ALA A 288 -14.25 24.73 -4.03
C ALA A 288 -13.31 23.69 -3.41
N TYR A 289 -13.31 23.57 -2.08
CA TYR A 289 -12.57 22.57 -1.33
C TYR A 289 -13.06 21.15 -1.62
N ASP A 290 -14.38 20.92 -1.65
CA ASP A 290 -14.97 19.64 -2.07
C ASP A 290 -14.55 19.26 -3.49
N ALA A 291 -14.59 20.20 -4.43
CA ALA A 291 -14.16 19.97 -5.81
C ALA A 291 -12.65 19.69 -5.91
N TYR A 292 -11.83 20.31 -5.06
CA TYR A 292 -10.42 19.98 -4.91
C TYR A 292 -10.24 18.56 -4.37
N CYS A 293 -11.00 18.17 -3.33
CA CYS A 293 -10.93 16.82 -2.77
C CYS A 293 -11.28 15.75 -3.81
N GLU A 294 -12.38 15.92 -4.55
CA GLU A 294 -12.76 14.98 -5.62
C GLU A 294 -11.66 14.83 -6.68
N ARG A 295 -11.08 15.95 -7.12
CA ARG A 295 -9.99 15.94 -8.13
C ARG A 295 -8.74 15.25 -7.63
N MET A 296 -8.42 15.40 -6.35
CA MET A 296 -7.21 14.84 -5.74
C MET A 296 -7.41 13.44 -5.18
N GLY A 297 -8.61 12.85 -5.24
CA GLY A 297 -8.85 11.58 -4.55
C GLY A 297 -8.68 11.74 -3.03
N LEU A 298 -9.25 12.80 -2.48
CA LEU A 298 -9.44 13.00 -1.05
C LEU A 298 -10.94 12.93 -0.73
N VAL A 299 -11.30 12.97 0.56
CA VAL A 299 -12.70 12.90 0.98
C VAL A 299 -13.25 14.32 1.12
N PRO A 300 -14.31 14.70 0.39
CA PRO A 300 -14.98 16.00 0.54
C PRO A 300 -15.61 16.17 1.93
N LEU A 301 -15.80 17.42 2.37
CA LEU A 301 -16.41 17.76 3.66
C LEU A 301 -17.83 17.18 3.79
N LYS A 302 -18.60 17.20 2.70
CA LYS A 302 -19.96 16.63 2.65
C LYS A 302 -20.02 15.12 2.84
N ARG A 303 -18.88 14.44 2.79
CA ARG A 303 -18.73 12.99 2.94
C ARG A 303 -17.76 12.66 4.07
N TYR A 304 -17.68 13.53 5.08
CA TYR A 304 -16.74 13.35 6.20
C TYR A 304 -16.93 12.02 6.95
N ASP A 305 -18.13 11.45 6.91
CA ASP A 305 -18.46 10.14 7.49
C ASP A 305 -17.76 8.97 6.77
N GLU A 306 -17.23 9.19 5.58
CA GLU A 306 -16.43 8.22 4.82
C GLU A 306 -14.94 8.26 5.21
N ILE A 307 -14.49 9.22 6.03
CA ILE A 307 -13.09 9.32 6.49
C ILE A 307 -12.81 8.22 7.51
N ARG A 308 -11.75 7.43 7.27
CA ARG A 308 -11.30 6.42 8.23
C ARG A 308 -10.58 7.10 9.41
N PRO A 309 -10.71 6.59 10.65
CA PRO A 309 -10.10 7.21 11.84
C PRO A 309 -8.58 7.43 11.76
N ASN A 310 -7.86 6.60 11.00
CA ASN A 310 -6.42 6.73 10.79
C ASN A 310 -6.05 7.68 9.63
N GLU A 311 -7.01 8.16 8.85
CA GLU A 311 -6.79 8.97 7.64
C GLU A 311 -7.12 10.46 7.83
N GLU A 312 -7.63 10.87 8.99
CA GLU A 312 -8.00 12.27 9.29
C GLU A 312 -6.84 13.25 9.04
N ALA A 313 -5.62 12.87 9.43
CA ALA A 313 -4.43 13.69 9.23
C ALA A 313 -4.11 13.97 7.73
N ILE A 314 -4.53 13.10 6.82
CA ILE A 314 -4.41 13.33 5.37
C ILE A 314 -5.34 14.46 4.94
N GLN A 315 -6.56 14.51 5.49
CA GLN A 315 -7.54 15.55 5.17
C GLN A 315 -7.11 16.91 5.74
N TYR A 316 -6.51 16.91 6.92
CA TYR A 316 -5.96 18.13 7.53
C TYR A 316 -4.78 18.71 6.75
N ALA A 317 -4.07 17.91 5.96
CA ALA A 317 -2.91 18.37 5.21
C ALA A 317 -3.25 19.50 4.23
N ALA A 318 -4.35 19.38 3.49
CA ALA A 318 -4.75 20.42 2.54
C ALA A 318 -5.14 21.72 3.24
N LEU A 319 -5.90 21.64 4.33
CA LEU A 319 -6.24 22.81 5.15
C LEU A 319 -5.00 23.46 5.78
N GLN A 320 -4.04 22.66 6.21
CA GLN A 320 -2.78 23.14 6.76
C GLN A 320 -1.95 23.89 5.70
N VAL A 321 -1.87 23.38 4.47
CA VAL A 321 -1.19 24.08 3.36
C VAL A 321 -1.87 25.40 3.03
N ILE A 322 -3.21 25.44 3.00
CA ILE A 322 -3.98 26.68 2.77
C ILE A 322 -3.65 27.71 3.86
N ARG A 323 -3.66 27.28 5.13
CA ARG A 323 -3.28 28.12 6.28
C ARG A 323 -1.88 28.68 6.13
N ASP A 324 -0.91 27.81 5.88
CA ASP A 324 0.50 28.16 5.76
C ASP A 324 0.70 29.20 4.65
N THR A 325 0.03 29.02 3.51
CA THR A 325 0.03 29.96 2.39
C THR A 325 -0.44 31.36 2.80
N TRP A 326 -1.58 31.49 3.49
CA TRP A 326 -2.07 32.79 3.97
C TRP A 326 -1.19 33.44 5.04
N LEU A 327 -0.51 32.64 5.86
CA LEU A 327 0.45 33.12 6.84
C LEU A 327 1.81 33.48 6.23
N GLY A 328 2.00 33.28 4.92
CA GLY A 328 3.26 33.50 4.23
C GLY A 328 4.37 32.53 4.69
N LYS A 329 3.99 31.34 5.14
CA LYS A 329 4.88 30.29 5.63
C LYS A 329 4.74 29.06 4.73
N GLY A 330 5.82 28.32 4.49
CA GLY A 330 5.73 27.01 3.84
C GLY A 330 5.08 26.97 2.44
N SER A 331 5.11 28.09 1.70
CA SER A 331 4.52 28.23 0.36
C SER A 331 5.59 28.50 -0.72
N GLY A 332 5.18 28.44 -1.99
CA GLY A 332 6.05 28.71 -3.14
C GLY A 332 6.67 27.46 -3.73
N LEU A 333 5.93 26.34 -3.72
CA LEU A 333 6.41 25.07 -4.29
C LEU A 333 6.78 25.20 -5.77
N VAL A 334 6.06 26.03 -6.53
CA VAL A 334 6.38 26.32 -7.95
C VAL A 334 7.79 26.91 -8.06
N THR A 335 8.08 27.98 -7.31
CA THR A 335 9.39 28.63 -7.28
C THR A 335 10.50 27.67 -6.84
N HIS A 336 10.24 26.84 -5.82
CA HIS A 336 11.18 25.81 -5.37
C HIS A 336 11.51 24.81 -6.50
N ASN A 337 10.49 24.32 -7.20
CA ASN A 337 10.65 23.39 -8.31
C ASN A 337 11.40 24.02 -9.49
N GLU A 338 11.19 25.30 -9.78
CA GLU A 338 11.96 26.03 -10.80
C GLU A 338 13.46 26.09 -10.44
N GLN A 339 13.79 26.36 -9.18
CA GLN A 339 15.18 26.38 -8.71
C GLN A 339 15.84 24.99 -8.78
N VAL A 340 15.09 23.92 -8.47
CA VAL A 340 15.53 22.53 -8.65
C VAL A 340 15.83 22.25 -10.12
N ARG A 341 14.89 22.57 -11.02
CA ARG A 341 15.06 22.39 -12.48
C ARG A 341 16.26 23.14 -13.03
N GLU A 342 16.50 24.37 -12.57
CA GLU A 342 17.64 25.16 -13.05
C GLU A 342 18.98 24.60 -12.57
N ARG A 343 19.07 24.15 -11.31
CA ARG A 343 20.25 23.45 -10.79
C ARG A 343 20.55 22.17 -11.58
N ARG A 344 19.51 21.41 -11.89
CA ARG A 344 19.58 20.20 -12.72
C ARG A 344 20.11 20.50 -14.12
N ARG A 345 19.52 21.46 -14.85
CA ARG A 345 19.97 21.87 -16.21
C ARG A 345 21.45 22.27 -16.23
N LYS A 346 21.90 23.02 -15.22
CA LYS A 346 23.32 23.38 -15.07
C LYS A 346 24.21 22.15 -14.85
N CYS A 347 23.74 21.17 -14.08
CA CYS A 347 24.45 19.93 -13.85
C CYS A 347 24.52 19.07 -15.14
N GLU A 348 23.42 18.94 -15.87
CA GLU A 348 23.37 18.25 -17.16
C GLU A 348 24.37 18.84 -18.15
N ALA A 349 24.39 20.17 -18.28
CA ALA A 349 25.31 20.87 -19.16
C ALA A 349 26.79 20.62 -18.79
N LYS A 350 27.12 20.56 -17.49
CA LYS A 350 28.47 20.24 -17.01
C LYS A 350 28.86 18.80 -17.37
N VAL A 351 27.97 17.84 -17.15
CA VAL A 351 28.22 16.43 -17.48
C VAL A 351 28.39 16.25 -18.99
N ARG A 352 27.47 16.78 -19.80
CA ARG A 352 27.56 16.75 -21.26
C ARG A 352 28.86 17.38 -21.76
N HIS A 353 29.27 18.51 -21.18
CA HIS A 353 30.52 19.17 -21.53
C HIS A 353 31.74 18.28 -21.20
N ALA A 354 31.80 17.71 -19.99
CA ALA A 354 32.87 16.82 -19.58
C ALA A 354 32.99 15.58 -20.48
N LEU A 355 31.86 14.93 -20.79
CA LEU A 355 31.83 13.78 -21.68
C LEU A 355 32.23 14.15 -23.12
N THR A 356 31.76 15.29 -23.64
CA THR A 356 32.12 15.73 -24.99
C THR A 356 33.62 15.96 -25.15
N GLN A 357 34.28 16.48 -24.11
CA GLN A 357 35.72 16.74 -24.14
C GLN A 357 36.57 15.48 -23.97
N ASN A 358 36.17 14.58 -23.06
CA ASN A 358 37.02 13.48 -22.63
C ASN A 358 36.63 12.13 -23.25
N GLU A 359 35.34 11.84 -23.38
CA GLU A 359 34.80 10.53 -23.76
C GLU A 359 33.50 10.65 -24.59
N PRO A 360 33.55 11.24 -25.80
CA PRO A 360 32.34 11.56 -26.58
C PRO A 360 31.51 10.32 -26.97
N ALA A 361 32.13 9.14 -27.04
CA ALA A 361 31.45 7.87 -27.31
C ALA A 361 30.44 7.49 -26.21
N LEU A 362 30.61 8.00 -24.98
CA LEU A 362 29.71 7.71 -23.86
C LEU A 362 28.47 8.61 -23.82
N LEU A 363 28.42 9.69 -24.60
CA LEU A 363 27.31 10.64 -24.56
C LEU A 363 25.96 9.96 -24.85
N GLY A 364 25.90 9.06 -25.84
CA GLY A 364 24.68 8.34 -26.17
C GLY A 364 24.23 7.34 -25.09
N ARG A 365 25.17 6.81 -24.29
CA ARG A 365 24.84 5.98 -23.12
C ARG A 365 24.33 6.85 -21.97
N PHE A 366 24.99 7.97 -21.72
CA PHE A 366 24.58 8.95 -20.70
C PHE A 366 23.15 9.47 -20.92
N GLU A 367 22.82 9.96 -22.12
CA GLU A 367 21.48 10.51 -22.40
C GLU A 367 20.38 9.45 -22.20
N ARG A 368 20.66 8.20 -22.54
CA ARG A 368 19.71 7.09 -22.35
C ARG A 368 19.50 6.76 -20.88
N LEU A 369 20.58 6.65 -20.10
CA LEU A 369 20.49 6.40 -18.67
C LEU A 369 19.79 7.56 -17.94
N LEU A 370 20.06 8.79 -18.35
CA LEU A 370 19.39 9.98 -17.82
C LEU A 370 17.90 10.00 -18.16
N ASP A 371 17.52 9.66 -19.39
CA ASP A 371 16.11 9.56 -19.81
C ASP A 371 15.34 8.49 -19.00
N TRP A 372 15.93 7.31 -18.80
CA TRP A 372 15.33 6.27 -17.96
C TRP A 372 15.20 6.70 -16.50
N LEU A 373 16.22 7.35 -15.95
CA LEU A 373 16.17 7.90 -14.59
C LEU A 373 15.07 8.95 -14.46
N ASP A 374 14.98 9.87 -15.43
CA ASP A 374 13.99 10.94 -15.47
C ASP A 374 12.56 10.43 -15.56
N PHE A 375 12.35 9.28 -16.20
CA PHE A 375 11.04 8.67 -16.27
C PHE A 375 10.73 7.82 -15.03
N TRP A 376 11.56 6.81 -14.74
CA TRP A 376 11.19 5.78 -13.76
C TRP A 376 11.39 6.20 -12.30
N ALA A 377 12.30 7.13 -11.99
CA ALA A 377 12.40 7.64 -10.63
C ALA A 377 11.18 8.51 -10.24
N PRO A 378 10.70 9.42 -11.11
CA PRO A 378 9.44 10.12 -10.84
C PRO A 378 8.20 9.21 -10.93
N ALA A 379 8.19 8.19 -11.80
CA ALA A 379 7.08 7.24 -11.94
C ALA A 379 6.71 6.56 -10.60
N LEU A 380 7.70 6.28 -9.74
CA LEU A 380 7.46 5.72 -8.40
C LEU A 380 6.55 6.61 -7.53
N ASN A 381 6.64 7.94 -7.69
CA ASN A 381 5.78 8.88 -6.98
C ASN A 381 4.52 9.21 -7.78
N ASP A 382 4.61 9.22 -9.12
CA ASP A 382 3.50 9.42 -10.03
C ASP A 382 2.37 8.38 -9.83
N ARG A 383 2.71 7.16 -9.40
CA ARG A 383 1.72 6.13 -9.00
C ARG A 383 0.75 6.60 -7.92
N GLY A 384 1.11 7.66 -7.16
CA GLY A 384 0.23 8.30 -6.19
C GLY A 384 -1.10 8.75 -6.79
N TRP A 385 -1.13 9.10 -8.08
CA TRP A 385 -2.36 9.39 -8.82
C TRP A 385 -3.34 8.22 -8.91
N GLY A 386 -2.88 6.98 -8.69
CA GLY A 386 -3.73 5.80 -8.58
C GLY A 386 -4.76 5.90 -7.45
N ILE A 387 -4.56 6.78 -6.45
CA ILE A 387 -5.53 7.00 -5.36
C ILE A 387 -6.89 7.49 -5.87
N VAL A 388 -6.91 8.23 -6.99
CA VAL A 388 -8.16 8.76 -7.57
C VAL A 388 -9.11 7.62 -7.96
N PRO A 389 -8.72 6.65 -8.83
CA PRO A 389 -9.58 5.51 -9.11
C PRO A 389 -9.78 4.59 -7.91
N TYR A 390 -8.80 4.41 -7.00
CA TYR A 390 -9.01 3.59 -5.79
C TYR A 390 -10.14 4.11 -4.92
N ASN A 391 -10.18 5.41 -4.64
CA ASN A 391 -11.23 5.97 -3.81
C ASN A 391 -12.61 5.81 -4.46
N GLN A 392 -12.70 5.89 -5.79
CA GLN A 392 -13.98 5.65 -6.47
C GLN A 392 -14.39 4.17 -6.43
N LEU A 393 -13.43 3.24 -6.50
CA LEU A 393 -13.69 1.81 -6.29
C LEU A 393 -14.10 1.51 -4.85
N GLU A 394 -13.46 2.11 -3.85
CA GLU A 394 -13.83 1.95 -2.44
C GLU A 394 -15.23 2.49 -2.18
N ARG A 395 -15.57 3.66 -2.73
CA ARG A 395 -16.93 4.21 -2.65
C ARG A 395 -17.95 3.30 -3.28
N LEU A 396 -17.66 2.78 -4.48
CA LEU A 396 -18.51 1.80 -5.12
C LEU A 396 -18.70 0.59 -4.20
N TRP A 397 -17.61 0.00 -3.71
CA TRP A 397 -17.62 -1.14 -2.81
C TRP A 397 -18.53 -0.91 -1.60
N MET A 398 -18.33 0.20 -0.88
CA MET A 398 -19.13 0.53 0.30
C MET A 398 -20.60 0.80 -0.04
N THR A 399 -20.90 1.40 -1.20
CA THR A 399 -22.28 1.55 -1.68
C THR A 399 -22.91 0.19 -1.98
N LEU A 400 -22.20 -0.71 -2.67
CA LEU A 400 -22.69 -2.06 -3.00
C LEU A 400 -22.93 -2.87 -1.73
N CYS A 401 -21.98 -2.90 -0.79
CA CYS A 401 -22.13 -3.60 0.49
C CYS A 401 -23.33 -3.08 1.30
N ARG A 402 -23.56 -1.75 1.34
CA ARG A 402 -24.76 -1.19 1.99
C ARG A 402 -26.06 -1.67 1.34
N LYS A 403 -26.10 -1.77 0.00
CA LYS A 403 -27.26 -2.31 -0.71
C LYS A 403 -27.44 -3.81 -0.45
N LEU A 404 -26.36 -4.59 -0.41
CA LEU A 404 -26.38 -6.03 -0.08
C LEU A 404 -26.84 -6.29 1.37
N GLN A 405 -26.45 -5.41 2.30
CA GLN A 405 -26.94 -5.42 3.68
C GLN A 405 -28.44 -5.12 3.74
N ALA A 406 -28.92 -4.14 2.97
CA ALA A 406 -30.34 -3.78 2.92
C ALA A 406 -31.23 -4.89 2.38
N VAL A 407 -30.74 -5.72 1.44
CA VAL A 407 -31.47 -6.92 0.96
C VAL A 407 -31.28 -8.13 1.90
N GLY A 408 -30.44 -8.00 2.92
CA GLY A 408 -30.25 -9.02 3.96
C GLY A 408 -29.27 -10.13 3.62
N LEU A 409 -28.44 -10.00 2.57
CA LEU A 409 -27.42 -11.01 2.24
C LEU A 409 -26.26 -11.04 3.25
N ILE A 410 -25.88 -9.87 3.77
CA ILE A 410 -24.79 -9.67 4.73
C ILE A 410 -25.24 -8.82 5.91
N ASP A 411 -24.59 -8.95 7.07
CA ASP A 411 -24.92 -8.17 8.27
C ASP A 411 -24.06 -6.90 8.38
N THR A 412 -22.81 -6.96 7.89
CA THR A 412 -21.85 -5.86 7.85
C THR A 412 -21.10 -5.82 6.51
N PRO A 413 -20.54 -4.68 6.07
CA PRO A 413 -19.74 -4.63 4.84
C PRO A 413 -18.55 -5.59 4.80
N ALA A 414 -17.96 -5.93 5.95
CA ALA A 414 -16.84 -6.87 6.05
C ALA A 414 -17.24 -8.31 5.70
N ASP A 415 -18.51 -8.68 5.92
CA ASP A 415 -19.01 -10.04 5.69
C ASP A 415 -18.89 -10.51 4.25
N ILE A 416 -18.79 -9.58 3.29
CA ILE A 416 -18.61 -9.93 1.89
C ILE A 416 -17.32 -10.73 1.66
N GLY A 417 -16.28 -10.51 2.47
CA GLY A 417 -15.00 -11.20 2.34
C GLY A 417 -15.06 -12.70 2.65
N TYR A 418 -16.13 -13.18 3.30
CA TYR A 418 -16.33 -14.61 3.59
C TYR A 418 -16.80 -15.41 2.37
N PHE A 419 -17.42 -14.77 1.38
CA PHE A 419 -17.85 -15.48 0.17
C PHE A 419 -16.66 -15.76 -0.73
N LYS A 420 -16.70 -16.89 -1.43
CA LYS A 420 -15.85 -17.09 -2.60
C LYS A 420 -16.45 -16.40 -3.82
N THR A 421 -15.64 -16.26 -4.86
CA THR A 421 -16.06 -15.72 -6.15
C THR A 421 -17.20 -16.54 -6.74
N GLU A 422 -17.11 -17.87 -6.62
CA GLU A 422 -18.09 -18.81 -7.14
C GLU A 422 -19.39 -18.79 -6.33
N ASP A 423 -19.30 -18.53 -5.02
CA ASP A 423 -20.48 -18.37 -4.17
C ASP A 423 -21.30 -17.15 -4.61
N LEU A 424 -20.63 -16.01 -4.85
CA LEU A 424 -21.31 -14.79 -5.32
C LEU A 424 -21.90 -14.95 -6.71
N ALA A 425 -21.16 -15.58 -7.64
CA ALA A 425 -21.68 -15.85 -8.99
C ALA A 425 -22.92 -16.77 -8.95
N TYR A 426 -22.92 -17.77 -8.07
CA TYR A 426 -24.08 -18.64 -7.86
C TYR A 426 -25.29 -17.85 -7.33
N ILE A 427 -25.10 -17.03 -6.30
CA ILE A 427 -26.18 -16.21 -5.70
C ILE A 427 -26.73 -15.20 -6.72
N ALA A 428 -25.86 -14.61 -7.54
CA ALA A 428 -26.27 -13.71 -8.63
C ALA A 428 -27.17 -14.43 -9.63
N GLN A 429 -26.84 -15.68 -9.98
CA GLN A 429 -27.61 -16.49 -10.93
C GLN A 429 -28.95 -16.98 -10.36
N THR A 430 -28.99 -17.37 -9.08
CA THR A 430 -30.21 -17.93 -8.48
C THR A 430 -31.15 -16.88 -7.92
N GLY A 431 -30.61 -15.74 -7.46
CA GLY A 431 -31.35 -14.74 -6.72
C GLY A 431 -31.76 -15.18 -5.30
N ASP A 432 -31.27 -16.34 -4.83
CA ASP A 432 -31.68 -16.93 -3.54
C ASP A 432 -30.85 -16.37 -2.38
N ILE A 433 -31.44 -15.41 -1.67
CA ILE A 433 -30.82 -14.75 -0.52
C ILE A 433 -30.74 -15.70 0.69
N GLU A 434 -31.72 -16.59 0.88
CA GLU A 434 -31.74 -17.52 2.01
C GLU A 434 -30.62 -18.55 1.88
N GLU A 435 -30.45 -19.10 0.67
CA GLU A 435 -29.33 -19.97 0.35
C GLU A 435 -27.99 -19.22 0.48
N GLY A 436 -27.92 -17.99 -0.03
CA GLY A 436 -26.75 -17.11 0.13
C GLY A 436 -26.35 -16.90 1.59
N ARG A 437 -27.33 -16.73 2.49
CA ARG A 437 -27.09 -16.64 3.95
C ARG A 437 -26.57 -17.94 4.54
N GLY A 438 -27.07 -19.08 4.07
CA GLY A 438 -26.55 -20.40 4.45
C GLY A 438 -25.08 -20.57 4.03
N ILE A 439 -24.73 -20.14 2.81
CA ILE A 439 -23.36 -20.17 2.31
C ILE A 439 -22.46 -19.27 3.17
N TRP A 440 -22.86 -18.02 3.41
CA TRP A 440 -22.13 -17.08 4.26
C TRP A 440 -21.82 -17.67 5.64
N GLN A 441 -22.83 -18.23 6.33
CA GLN A 441 -22.66 -18.78 7.67
C GLN A 441 -21.65 -19.94 7.68
N ASN A 442 -21.71 -20.81 6.67
CA ASN A 442 -20.76 -21.92 6.54
C ASN A 442 -19.33 -21.41 6.28
N ARG A 443 -19.16 -20.41 5.41
CA ARG A 443 -17.84 -19.84 5.10
C ARG A 443 -17.23 -19.10 6.30
N ARG A 444 -18.04 -18.35 7.03
CA ARG A 444 -17.59 -17.65 8.25
C ARG A 444 -17.07 -18.63 9.30
N LEU A 445 -17.82 -19.69 9.58
CA LEU A 445 -17.41 -20.73 10.53
C LEU A 445 -16.11 -21.43 10.11
N GLU A 446 -15.94 -21.69 8.81
CA GLU A 446 -14.69 -22.28 8.29
C GLU A 446 -13.51 -21.31 8.41
N TYR A 447 -13.70 -20.03 8.11
CA TYR A 447 -12.67 -19.00 8.31
C TYR A 447 -12.27 -18.89 9.79
N GLU A 448 -13.22 -18.74 10.71
CA GLU A 448 -12.97 -18.68 12.16
C GLU A 448 -12.27 -19.96 12.67
N ARG A 449 -12.53 -21.11 12.05
CA ARG A 449 -11.85 -22.37 12.39
C ARG A 449 -10.40 -22.35 11.93
N GLN A 450 -10.13 -21.87 10.71
CA GLN A 450 -8.79 -21.78 10.12
C GLN A 450 -7.92 -20.75 10.83
N GLU A 451 -8.50 -19.62 11.25
CA GLU A 451 -7.82 -18.54 11.95
C GLU A 451 -7.32 -18.95 13.34
N ARG A 452 -8.01 -19.91 13.98
CA ARG A 452 -7.57 -20.53 15.24
C ARG A 452 -6.40 -21.51 15.09
N LEU A 453 -5.97 -21.83 13.87
CA LEU A 453 -4.83 -22.72 13.64
C LEU A 453 -3.52 -21.94 13.76
N GLN A 454 -2.49 -22.57 14.35
CA GLN A 454 -1.13 -22.02 14.33
C GLN A 454 -0.38 -22.57 13.11
N PRO A 455 -0.12 -21.74 12.08
CA PRO A 455 0.63 -22.19 10.91
C PRO A 455 2.09 -22.48 11.29
N PRO A 456 2.69 -23.59 10.83
CA PRO A 456 4.12 -23.84 11.03
C PRO A 456 4.96 -22.82 10.25
N ALA A 457 6.15 -22.51 10.77
CA ALA A 457 7.08 -21.57 10.15
C ALA A 457 7.60 -22.01 8.77
N TYR A 458 7.44 -23.29 8.43
CA TYR A 458 7.64 -23.82 7.09
C TYR A 458 6.87 -25.14 6.90
N LEU A 459 6.61 -25.51 5.65
CA LEU A 459 6.14 -26.85 5.26
C LEU A 459 7.15 -27.49 4.28
N GLY A 460 7.16 -28.81 4.18
CA GLY A 460 8.03 -29.56 3.26
C GLY A 460 9.46 -29.72 3.80
N LYS A 461 10.48 -29.47 2.96
CA LYS A 461 11.89 -29.70 3.34
C LYS A 461 12.36 -28.77 4.46
N ALA A 462 13.01 -29.34 5.48
CA ALA A 462 13.65 -28.61 6.57
C ALA A 462 14.92 -27.87 6.12
N THR A 463 15.30 -26.78 6.82
CA THR A 463 16.55 -26.06 6.56
C THR A 463 17.76 -26.84 7.05
N ALA A 464 18.90 -26.69 6.35
CA ALA A 464 20.19 -27.21 6.81
C ALA A 464 20.76 -26.46 8.03
N ASN A 465 20.20 -25.29 8.40
CA ASN A 465 20.61 -24.49 9.55
C ASN A 465 19.39 -23.83 10.25
N PRO A 466 18.99 -24.30 11.44
CA PRO A 466 17.88 -23.72 12.22
C PRO A 466 18.15 -22.30 12.76
N GLN A 467 19.41 -21.86 12.83
CA GLN A 467 19.78 -20.57 13.45
C GLN A 467 19.64 -19.34 12.54
N GLU A 468 19.32 -19.52 11.24
CA GLU A 468 19.18 -18.40 10.29
C GLU A 468 17.73 -17.96 10.04
N SER A 469 16.72 -18.79 10.37
CA SER A 469 15.31 -18.42 10.22
C SER A 469 14.91 -17.30 11.19
N ASP A 470 15.48 -17.28 12.39
CA ASP A 470 15.19 -16.24 13.39
C ASP A 470 15.93 -14.92 13.11
N LYS A 471 16.96 -14.95 12.25
CA LYS A 471 17.77 -13.76 11.92
C LYS A 471 17.34 -13.04 10.65
N ALA A 472 16.49 -13.66 9.82
CA ALA A 472 16.09 -13.07 8.54
C ALA A 472 14.99 -11.99 8.65
N THR A 473 14.43 -11.79 9.84
CA THR A 473 13.37 -10.81 10.15
C THR A 473 13.77 -9.75 11.18
N SER A 474 14.95 -9.87 11.79
CA SER A 474 15.48 -8.85 12.68
C SER A 474 16.75 -8.26 12.08
N GLY A 475 16.59 -7.27 11.21
CA GLY A 475 17.64 -6.28 10.99
C GLY A 475 17.83 -5.51 12.30
N GLU A 476 18.48 -6.14 13.30
CA GLU A 476 18.90 -5.45 14.51
C GLU A 476 19.92 -4.39 14.10
N MET A 477 19.42 -3.15 13.95
CA MET A 477 20.27 -1.98 13.99
C MET A 477 21.02 -2.02 15.32
N ARG A 478 22.33 -2.22 15.26
CA ARG A 478 23.19 -2.10 16.44
C ARG A 478 22.90 -0.74 17.09
N PRO A 479 22.57 -0.68 18.39
CA PRO A 479 22.39 0.58 19.07
C PRO A 479 23.66 1.41 18.88
N ILE A 480 23.52 2.62 18.34
CA ILE A 480 24.63 3.56 18.34
C ILE A 480 24.97 3.82 19.81
N ALA A 481 26.22 3.59 20.19
CA ALA A 481 26.69 3.85 21.54
C ALA A 481 26.51 5.34 21.85
N VAL A 482 25.52 5.68 22.68
CA VAL A 482 25.30 7.06 23.14
C VAL A 482 26.28 7.33 24.27
N GLU A 483 27.42 7.94 23.96
CA GLU A 483 28.26 8.56 24.99
C GLU A 483 27.52 9.73 25.62
N ARG A 484 26.94 9.52 26.80
CA ARG A 484 26.14 10.50 27.57
C ARG A 484 26.87 11.82 27.91
N THR A 485 28.15 11.92 27.62
CA THR A 485 29.00 13.09 27.90
C THR A 485 29.18 14.03 26.70
N LYS A 486 28.73 13.67 25.49
CA LYS A 486 28.79 14.55 24.31
C LYS A 486 27.50 15.35 24.16
N ARG A 487 27.62 16.67 23.96
CA ARG A 487 26.49 17.59 23.62
C ARG A 487 25.98 17.42 22.18
N VAL A 488 26.31 16.31 21.51
CA VAL A 488 26.05 16.07 20.09
C VAL A 488 25.45 14.68 19.93
N ILE A 489 24.25 14.61 19.35
CA ILE A 489 23.60 13.36 18.94
C ILE A 489 24.00 13.09 17.50
N GLN A 490 24.53 11.89 17.23
CA GLN A 490 24.89 11.45 15.87
C GLN A 490 23.77 10.61 15.27
N GLY A 491 23.51 10.80 13.98
CA GLY A 491 22.53 10.05 13.20
C GLY A 491 22.94 9.94 11.73
N ARG A 492 22.05 9.39 10.89
CA ARG A 492 22.27 9.31 9.44
C ARG A 492 21.77 10.59 8.78
N GLY A 493 22.65 11.27 8.04
CA GLY A 493 22.27 12.43 7.22
C GLY A 493 21.53 11.98 5.96
N HIS A 494 20.34 12.52 5.72
CA HIS A 494 19.54 12.26 4.52
C HIS A 494 19.55 13.42 3.52
N SER A 495 19.67 14.66 4.00
CA SER A 495 19.82 15.85 3.17
C SER A 495 21.04 16.66 3.67
N PRO A 496 21.94 17.10 2.78
CA PRO A 496 23.07 17.91 3.18
C PRO A 496 22.62 19.31 3.62
N GLY A 497 23.16 19.79 4.73
CA GLY A 497 22.86 21.14 5.22
C GLY A 497 23.27 21.36 6.67
N GLN A 498 23.26 22.62 7.09
CA GLN A 498 23.40 23.02 8.49
C GLN A 498 22.29 24.01 8.82
N VAL A 499 21.51 23.69 9.84
CA VAL A 499 20.35 24.49 10.26
C VAL A 499 20.37 24.66 11.77
N LYS A 500 19.74 25.75 12.25
CA LYS A 500 19.60 26.03 13.68
C LYS A 500 18.17 26.49 13.94
N GLY A 501 17.53 25.89 14.93
CA GLY A 501 16.17 26.20 15.34
C GLY A 501 15.84 25.60 16.69
N SER A 502 14.63 25.89 17.19
CA SER A 502 14.12 25.33 18.43
C SER A 502 13.67 23.88 18.22
N ALA A 503 14.11 22.96 19.07
CA ALA A 503 13.65 21.58 19.01
C ALA A 503 12.16 21.49 19.35
N HIS A 504 11.35 20.93 18.44
CA HIS A 504 9.91 20.74 18.64
C HIS A 504 9.57 19.27 18.43
N LYS A 505 9.09 18.59 19.47
CA LYS A 505 8.73 17.18 19.41
C LYS A 505 7.28 17.05 18.95
N ILE A 506 7.04 16.17 17.98
CA ILE A 506 5.72 15.63 17.67
C ILE A 506 5.77 14.09 17.69
N GLU A 507 4.67 13.46 18.05
CA GLU A 507 4.58 11.99 17.98
C GLU A 507 4.09 11.52 16.62
N THR A 508 3.10 12.21 16.07
CA THR A 508 2.45 11.86 14.81
C THR A 508 2.25 13.08 13.91
N LEU A 509 1.97 12.86 12.62
CA LEU A 509 1.75 13.95 11.67
C LEU A 509 0.44 14.73 11.91
N SER A 510 -0.49 14.23 12.74
CA SER A 510 -1.69 14.99 13.11
C SER A 510 -1.37 16.22 13.98
N GLU A 511 -0.23 16.24 14.65
CA GLU A 511 0.28 17.38 15.45
C GLU A 511 1.06 18.39 14.60
N SER A 512 1.05 18.23 13.27
CA SER A 512 1.85 19.03 12.35
C SER A 512 1.54 20.52 12.44
N ASP A 513 0.31 20.92 12.74
CA ASP A 513 -0.12 22.32 12.86
C ASP A 513 0.59 23.09 13.99
N THR A 514 1.16 22.39 14.97
CA THR A 514 1.96 22.98 16.05
C THR A 514 3.37 23.42 15.63
N ALA A 515 3.84 23.00 14.47
CA ALA A 515 5.19 23.30 13.98
C ALA A 515 5.27 24.67 13.29
N THR A 516 6.36 25.40 13.53
CA THR A 516 6.61 26.72 12.94
C THR A 516 7.92 26.76 12.16
N ASP A 517 8.15 27.85 11.44
CA ASP A 517 9.38 28.15 10.71
C ASP A 517 10.62 28.33 11.58
N GLN A 518 10.48 28.37 12.90
CA GLN A 518 11.60 28.43 13.84
C GLN A 518 12.02 27.05 14.36
N HIS A 519 11.25 26.01 14.03
CA HIS A 519 11.41 24.69 14.64
C HIS A 519 12.34 23.78 13.84
N ILE A 520 13.09 22.95 14.57
CA ILE A 520 13.62 21.67 14.10
C ILE A 520 12.68 20.59 14.64
N LEU A 521 11.97 19.93 13.75
CA LEU A 521 10.93 18.96 14.10
C LEU A 521 11.56 17.61 14.47
N ILE A 522 11.13 17.04 15.59
CA ILE A 522 11.57 15.72 16.07
C ILE A 522 10.37 14.79 16.03
N LEU A 523 10.33 13.91 15.03
CA LEU A 523 9.31 12.86 14.87
C LEU A 523 9.73 11.63 15.65
N THR A 524 8.90 11.23 16.62
CA THR A 524 9.27 10.17 17.57
C THR A 524 8.64 8.81 17.32
N LYS A 525 7.59 8.74 16.50
CA LYS A 525 7.06 7.47 15.96
C LYS A 525 7.45 7.35 14.47
N PRO A 526 7.72 6.14 13.99
CA PRO A 526 7.92 5.93 12.56
C PRO A 526 6.65 6.35 11.82
N ILE A 527 6.81 7.24 10.84
CA ILE A 527 5.77 7.51 9.84
C ILE A 527 5.73 6.25 8.96
N GLN A 528 4.56 5.63 8.79
CA GLN A 528 4.40 4.72 7.66
C GLN A 528 4.30 5.59 6.40
N PRO A 529 5.29 5.57 5.50
CA PRO A 529 5.28 6.43 4.33
C PRO A 529 4.29 5.85 3.31
N THR A 530 3.00 6.04 3.52
CA THR A 530 2.02 5.90 2.44
C THR A 530 2.06 7.15 1.58
N SER A 531 1.74 7.00 0.28
CA SER A 531 1.68 8.13 -0.66
C SER A 531 0.80 9.28 -0.15
N GLN A 532 -0.21 8.97 0.67
CA GLN A 532 -1.19 9.92 1.20
C GLN A 532 -0.60 10.94 2.21
N TYR A 533 0.41 10.57 3.01
CA TYR A 533 1.05 11.53 3.94
C TYR A 533 2.14 12.38 3.29
N SER A 534 2.47 12.11 2.02
CA SER A 534 3.62 12.74 1.36
C SER A 534 3.41 14.24 1.15
N ALA A 535 2.19 14.70 0.87
CA ALA A 535 1.89 16.14 0.77
C ALA A 535 2.05 16.85 2.11
N LEU A 536 1.60 16.24 3.20
CA LEU A 536 1.78 16.80 4.55
C LEU A 536 3.25 16.88 4.94
N LEU A 537 4.02 15.82 4.67
CA LEU A 537 5.45 15.80 4.93
C LEU A 537 6.19 16.84 4.08
N LEU A 538 5.82 17.00 2.82
CA LEU A 538 6.39 18.01 1.94
C LEU A 538 6.03 19.43 2.40
N SER A 539 4.78 19.68 2.79
CA SER A 539 4.35 20.95 3.40
C SER A 539 5.17 21.27 4.65
N LEU A 540 5.43 20.26 5.49
CA LEU A 540 6.28 20.41 6.67
C LEU A 540 7.72 20.78 6.30
N ILE A 541 8.30 20.09 5.31
CA ILE A 541 9.67 20.36 4.82
C ILE A 541 9.80 21.79 4.30
N LEU A 542 8.78 22.32 3.62
CA LEU A 542 8.78 23.71 3.13
C LEU A 542 8.69 24.73 4.26
N ARG A 543 8.16 24.33 5.43
CA ARG A 543 7.89 25.23 6.55
C ARG A 543 8.99 25.25 7.60
N VAL A 544 9.48 24.09 8.06
CA VAL A 544 10.38 23.98 9.22
C VAL A 544 11.86 24.11 8.85
N GLN A 545 12.73 24.39 9.83
CA GLN A 545 14.18 24.50 9.60
C GLN A 545 14.83 23.15 9.30
N GLY A 546 14.30 22.06 9.84
CA GLY A 546 14.81 20.72 9.63
C GLY A 546 13.94 19.67 10.30
N ILE A 547 14.13 18.42 9.90
CA ILE A 547 13.38 17.28 10.41
C ILE A 547 14.37 16.21 10.89
N ILE A 548 14.12 15.67 12.08
CA ILE A 548 14.81 14.54 12.67
C ILE A 548 13.78 13.45 12.93
N VAL A 549 14.00 12.26 12.36
CA VAL A 549 13.15 11.08 12.60
C VAL A 549 13.88 10.15 13.57
N VAL A 550 13.24 9.85 14.70
CA VAL A 550 13.74 8.90 15.69
C VAL A 550 13.24 7.51 15.30
N GLN A 551 14.10 6.73 14.63
CA GLN A 551 13.80 5.32 14.37
C GLN A 551 14.07 4.47 15.60
N ALA A 552 13.01 4.00 16.27
CA ALA A 552 13.09 2.80 17.11
C ALA A 552 13.18 1.60 16.16
N GLY A 553 14.22 0.77 16.32
CA GLY A 553 14.60 -0.26 15.36
C GLY A 553 13.43 -1.11 14.86
N GLN A 554 12.98 -0.77 13.66
CA GLN A 554 12.31 -1.55 12.62
C GLN A 554 11.67 -0.51 11.69
N THR A 555 12.23 -0.31 10.50
CA THR A 555 11.41 0.15 9.37
C THR A 555 12.08 -0.22 8.06
N TYR A 556 11.28 -0.92 7.26
CA TYR A 556 11.42 -1.16 5.84
C TYR A 556 11.67 0.16 5.11
N THR A 557 12.68 0.18 4.25
CA THR A 557 12.83 1.19 3.18
C THR A 557 12.23 0.66 1.90
#